data_AF-A0A1V6H5D1-F1
#
_entry.id   AF-A0A1V6H5D1-F1
#
_cell.length_a   1.000
_cell.length_b   1.000
_cell.length_c   1.000
_cell.angle_alpha   90.00
_cell.angle_beta   90.00
_cell.angle_gamma   90.00
#
_symmetry.space_group_name_H-M   'P 1'
#
loop_
_entity.id
_entity.type
_entity.pdbx_description
1 polymer ?
#
loop_
_entity_poly.entity_id
_entity_poly.type
_entity_poly.pdbx_seq_one_letter_code
_entity_poly.pdbx_strand_id
1 'polypeptide(L)'
;MEILGYLQNLGPELEAVHLEIAPQMLGVELIQALSVFRPGVVQAEVGIQSLNEEVLERIGRAGKSDRALGALHQLRMKTGVHIHADLIVGLPKESLESFGEGFDRLLRAGPHEIQVGILKRLFGTPLERKATEWKMVFSQDPPYEILSTSDLSFGESMEMRRFARFWDLFANSGHFKLTLPLLLVSPFEDFLQFSGWLHANNVGSSGIALQRRFRLLFGYLAETGRVDPGQMAMQMMGDYLNSGFEDIPKFLRPHLPENMDLPTIRHHLGIIAKPAHSKSHKRQARHSGQGG
;
A
#
# COMPACT_ATOMS: atom_id res chain seq x y z
N MET A 1 24.07 -14.59 4.93
CA MET A 1 24.22 -15.15 3.56
C MET A 1 23.99 -16.66 3.52
N GLU A 2 24.46 -17.43 4.51
CA GLU A 2 24.26 -18.90 4.56
C GLU A 2 22.79 -19.34 4.46
N ILE A 3 21.88 -18.67 5.16
CA ILE A 3 20.43 -18.99 5.10
C ILE A 3 19.88 -18.78 3.68
N LEU A 4 20.27 -17.72 2.98
CA LEU A 4 19.80 -17.48 1.61
C LEU A 4 20.34 -18.54 0.65
N GLY A 5 21.59 -18.98 0.82
CA GLY A 5 22.15 -20.10 0.06
C GLY A 5 21.40 -21.42 0.33
N TYR A 6 21.05 -21.69 1.59
CA TYR A 6 20.22 -22.85 1.93
C TYR A 6 18.83 -22.78 1.25
N LEU A 7 18.16 -21.62 1.32
CA LEU A 7 16.85 -21.41 0.68
C LEU A 7 16.92 -21.54 -0.84
N GLN A 8 18.02 -21.08 -1.46
CA GLN A 8 18.25 -21.29 -2.90
C GLN A 8 18.38 -22.77 -3.25
N ASN A 9 19.06 -23.56 -2.40
CA ASN A 9 19.25 -24.99 -2.64
C ASN A 9 17.96 -25.82 -2.55
N LEU A 10 16.92 -25.31 -1.87
CA LEU A 10 15.58 -25.92 -1.90
C LEU A 10 14.93 -25.83 -3.30
N GLY A 11 15.39 -24.90 -4.14
CA GLY A 11 15.00 -24.79 -5.55
C GLY A 11 13.47 -24.74 -5.75
N PRO A 12 12.88 -25.69 -6.49
CA PRO A 12 11.44 -25.69 -6.78
C PRO A 12 10.55 -25.95 -5.56
N GLU A 13 11.07 -26.57 -4.49
CA GLU A 13 10.32 -26.88 -3.27
C GLU A 13 10.04 -25.64 -2.42
N LEU A 14 10.81 -24.57 -2.60
CA LEU A 14 10.54 -23.31 -1.93
C LEU A 14 9.36 -22.59 -2.61
N GLU A 15 8.18 -22.70 -2.00
CA GLU A 15 6.95 -22.06 -2.47
C GLU A 15 6.91 -20.57 -2.13
N ALA A 16 7.20 -20.20 -0.88
CA ALA A 16 7.22 -18.81 -0.42
C ALA A 16 8.13 -18.62 0.79
N VAL A 17 8.74 -17.44 0.89
CA VAL A 17 9.47 -16.98 2.08
C VAL A 17 9.16 -15.50 2.33
N HIS A 18 8.96 -15.16 3.60
CA HIS A 18 8.79 -13.79 4.04
C HIS A 18 10.03 -13.35 4.82
N LEU A 19 10.61 -12.22 4.43
CA LEU A 19 11.80 -11.63 5.04
C LEU A 19 11.48 -10.22 5.52
N GLU A 20 11.83 -9.93 6.77
CA GLU A 20 11.91 -8.55 7.26
C GLU A 20 13.33 -8.02 7.01
N ILE A 21 13.43 -6.87 6.37
CA ILE A 21 14.71 -6.30 5.94
C ILE A 21 14.81 -4.87 6.43
N ALA A 22 15.81 -4.61 7.26
CA ALA A 22 16.14 -3.24 7.64
C ALA A 22 16.75 -2.50 6.42
N PRO A 23 16.39 -1.23 6.14
CA PRO A 23 16.82 -0.55 4.91
C PRO A 23 18.34 -0.49 4.70
N GLN A 24 19.12 -0.42 5.78
CA GLN A 24 20.58 -0.43 5.74
C GLN A 24 21.19 -1.76 5.24
N MET A 25 20.42 -2.84 5.25
CA MET A 25 20.84 -4.17 4.76
C MET A 25 20.65 -4.32 3.25
N LEU A 26 19.96 -3.38 2.58
CA LEU A 26 19.72 -3.39 1.13
C LEU A 26 20.98 -3.00 0.33
N GLY A 27 22.03 -3.81 0.49
CA GLY A 27 23.29 -3.69 -0.24
C GLY A 27 23.31 -4.52 -1.52
N VAL A 28 24.39 -4.34 -2.30
CA VAL A 28 24.62 -5.07 -3.55
C VAL A 28 24.61 -6.58 -3.34
N GLU A 29 25.25 -7.07 -2.28
CA GLU A 29 25.33 -8.51 -1.96
C GLU A 29 23.95 -9.13 -1.72
N LEU A 30 23.09 -8.44 -0.96
CA LEU A 30 21.73 -8.93 -0.69
C LEU A 30 20.89 -8.93 -1.97
N ILE A 31 20.98 -7.88 -2.78
CA ILE A 31 20.25 -7.81 -4.06
C ILE A 31 20.67 -8.95 -5.00
N GLN A 32 21.97 -9.24 -5.09
CA GLN A 32 22.48 -10.36 -5.89
C GLN A 32 22.01 -11.72 -5.35
N ALA A 33 21.98 -11.90 -4.03
CA ALA A 33 21.45 -13.13 -3.44
C ALA A 33 19.94 -13.29 -3.68
N LEU A 34 19.19 -12.19 -3.77
CA LEU A 34 17.75 -12.20 -4.01
C LEU A 34 17.38 -12.31 -5.49
N SER A 35 18.26 -11.89 -6.41
CA SER A 35 17.96 -11.88 -7.86
C SER A 35 17.85 -13.27 -8.48
N VAL A 36 18.37 -14.31 -7.82
CA VAL A 36 18.32 -15.69 -8.31
C VAL A 36 17.02 -16.42 -7.94
N PHE A 37 16.21 -15.86 -7.05
CA PHE A 37 14.91 -16.46 -6.69
C PHE A 37 13.88 -16.26 -7.79
N ARG A 38 12.98 -17.23 -7.95
CA ARG A 38 11.83 -17.12 -8.85
C ARG A 38 10.94 -15.93 -8.45
N PRO A 39 10.40 -15.16 -9.42
CA PRO A 39 9.51 -14.06 -9.11
C PRO A 39 8.31 -14.48 -8.24
N GLY A 40 8.03 -13.68 -7.21
CA GLY A 40 6.91 -13.90 -6.29
C GLY A 40 7.14 -14.90 -5.16
N VAL A 41 8.26 -15.64 -5.15
CA VAL A 41 8.60 -16.56 -4.04
C VAL A 41 9.02 -15.79 -2.79
N VAL A 42 9.84 -14.75 -2.96
CA VAL A 42 10.31 -13.93 -1.84
C VAL A 42 9.40 -12.72 -1.67
N GLN A 43 8.89 -12.55 -0.46
CA GLN A 43 8.24 -11.33 0.01
C GLN A 43 9.20 -10.64 0.98
N ALA A 44 9.44 -9.36 0.77
CA ALA A 44 10.29 -8.54 1.62
C ALA A 44 9.48 -7.41 2.24
N GLU A 45 9.47 -7.35 3.56
CA GLU A 45 8.94 -6.23 4.33
C GLU A 45 10.12 -5.32 4.71
N VAL A 46 10.13 -4.12 4.13
CA VAL A 46 11.21 -3.13 4.29
C VAL A 46 10.71 -2.04 5.23
N GLY A 47 11.19 -2.09 6.47
CA GLY A 47 10.81 -1.14 7.51
C GLY A 47 11.46 0.24 7.31
N ILE A 48 10.93 1.05 6.38
CA ILE A 48 11.38 2.43 6.15
C ILE A 48 11.04 3.31 7.37
N GLN A 49 9.85 3.14 7.92
CA GLN A 49 9.27 3.84 9.08
C GLN A 49 8.97 5.31 8.82
N SER A 50 9.97 6.09 8.39
CA SER A 50 9.84 7.49 7.98
C SER A 50 10.90 7.80 6.92
N LEU A 51 10.71 8.88 6.16
CA LEU A 51 11.75 9.45 5.30
C LEU A 51 12.22 10.83 5.78
N ASN A 52 11.72 11.29 6.92
CA ASN A 52 12.23 12.46 7.62
C ASN A 52 13.45 12.04 8.45
N GLU A 53 14.63 12.57 8.11
CA GLU A 53 15.89 12.18 8.74
C GLU A 53 15.96 12.58 10.23
N GLU A 54 15.32 13.70 10.63
CA GLU A 54 15.23 14.08 12.05
C GLU A 54 14.40 13.06 12.84
N VAL A 55 13.27 12.61 12.27
CA VAL A 55 12.42 11.59 12.87
C VAL A 55 13.20 10.29 13.03
N LEU A 56 13.88 9.84 11.97
CA LEU A 56 14.70 8.63 11.98
C LEU A 56 15.81 8.68 13.03
N GLU A 57 16.51 9.82 13.16
CA GLU A 57 17.54 10.01 14.19
C GLU A 57 16.96 9.87 15.60
N ARG A 58 15.81 10.51 15.86
CA ARG A 58 15.14 10.48 17.17
C ARG A 58 14.71 9.09 17.62
N ILE A 59 14.35 8.22 16.67
CA ILE A 59 13.97 6.84 16.96
C ILE A 59 15.14 5.84 16.86
N GLY A 60 16.37 6.34 16.73
CA GLY A 60 17.58 5.51 16.70
C GLY A 60 17.76 4.73 15.38
N ARG A 61 17.16 5.21 14.29
CA ARG A 61 17.25 4.64 12.92
C ARG A 61 18.02 5.57 11.98
N ALA A 62 18.99 6.31 12.50
CA ALA A 62 19.77 7.29 11.73
C ALA A 62 20.32 6.66 10.43
N GLY A 63 20.00 7.31 9.30
CA GLY A 63 20.34 6.84 7.97
C GLY A 63 19.88 7.86 6.93
N LYS A 64 20.45 7.78 5.72
CA LYS A 64 20.07 8.67 4.62
C LYS A 64 18.86 8.13 3.88
N SER A 65 17.75 8.86 3.89
CA SER A 65 16.49 8.45 3.26
C SER A 65 16.66 8.16 1.77
N ASP A 66 17.43 8.97 1.05
CA ASP A 66 17.67 8.78 -0.39
C ASP A 66 18.44 7.49 -0.70
N ARG A 67 19.36 7.08 0.19
CA ARG A 67 20.06 5.81 0.02
C ARG A 67 19.09 4.64 0.18
N ALA A 68 18.19 4.70 1.16
CA ALA A 68 17.17 3.67 1.37
C ALA A 68 16.22 3.57 0.16
N LEU A 69 15.74 4.69 -0.37
CA LEU A 69 14.90 4.73 -1.57
C LEU A 69 15.62 4.19 -2.81
N GLY A 70 16.88 4.59 -3.02
CA GLY A 70 17.69 4.09 -4.12
C GLY A 70 17.89 2.58 -4.04
N ALA A 71 18.18 2.06 -2.84
CA ALA A 71 18.34 0.62 -2.63
C ALA A 71 17.05 -0.17 -2.84
N LEU A 72 15.91 0.34 -2.36
CA LEU A 72 14.59 -0.23 -2.59
C LEU A 72 14.26 -0.29 -4.09
N HIS A 73 14.53 0.81 -4.82
CA HIS A 73 14.33 0.86 -6.26
C HIS A 73 15.22 -0.17 -6.99
N GLN A 74 16.49 -0.32 -6.59
CA GLN A 74 17.36 -1.34 -7.15
C GLN A 74 16.86 -2.76 -6.88
N LEU A 75 16.37 -3.04 -5.66
CA LEU A 75 15.74 -4.32 -5.33
C LEU A 75 14.54 -4.59 -6.25
N ARG A 76 13.68 -3.58 -6.44
CA ARG A 76 12.49 -3.67 -7.29
C ARG A 76 12.81 -3.99 -8.75
N MET A 77 13.85 -3.36 -9.30
CA MET A 77 14.21 -3.45 -10.70
C MET A 77 15.08 -4.66 -11.05
N LYS A 78 15.87 -5.16 -10.09
CA LYS A 78 16.85 -6.24 -10.32
C LYS A 78 16.41 -7.61 -9.84
N THR A 79 15.26 -7.72 -9.17
CA THR A 79 14.79 -8.97 -8.60
C THR A 79 13.29 -9.17 -8.85
N GLY A 80 12.83 -10.41 -8.70
CA GLY A 80 11.42 -10.75 -8.68
C GLY A 80 10.77 -10.68 -7.29
N VAL A 81 11.44 -10.05 -6.31
CA VAL A 81 10.96 -9.93 -4.92
C VAL A 81 9.71 -9.05 -4.87
N HIS A 82 8.69 -9.50 -4.15
CA HIS A 82 7.53 -8.67 -3.81
C HIS A 82 7.89 -7.80 -2.61
N ILE A 83 7.78 -6.47 -2.74
CA ILE A 83 8.27 -5.51 -1.75
C ILE A 83 7.10 -4.82 -1.10
N HIS A 84 6.98 -4.98 0.22
CA HIS A 84 6.15 -4.15 1.07
C HIS A 84 7.05 -3.17 1.79
N ALA A 85 6.71 -1.89 1.78
CA ALA A 85 7.48 -0.86 2.47
C ALA A 85 6.62 -0.20 3.54
N ASP A 86 7.14 -0.12 4.77
CA ASP A 86 6.35 0.35 5.90
C ASP A 86 6.64 1.81 6.20
N LEU A 87 5.58 2.60 6.40
CA LEU A 87 5.62 3.94 6.99
C LEU A 87 4.78 3.93 8.27
N ILE A 88 5.24 4.61 9.31
CA ILE A 88 4.52 4.70 10.58
C ILE A 88 4.10 6.14 10.81
N VAL A 89 2.79 6.35 10.98
CA VAL A 89 2.21 7.63 11.38
C VAL A 89 2.33 7.82 12.90
N GLY A 90 2.63 9.06 13.29
CA GLY A 90 2.66 9.49 14.69
C GLY A 90 3.99 9.22 15.39
N LEU A 91 5.06 9.07 14.62
CA LEU A 91 6.42 9.16 15.13
C LEU A 91 6.70 10.58 15.67
N PRO A 92 7.58 10.72 16.67
CA PRO A 92 7.91 12.03 17.24
C PRO A 92 8.54 12.94 16.18
N LYS A 93 8.15 14.23 16.16
CA LYS A 93 8.54 15.23 15.15
C LYS A 93 8.05 15.03 13.73
N GLU A 94 7.19 14.05 13.49
CA GLU A 94 6.59 13.87 12.18
C GLU A 94 5.24 14.59 12.13
N SER A 95 5.18 15.68 11.35
CA SER A 95 3.93 16.34 10.98
C SER A 95 3.23 15.58 9.84
N LEU A 96 1.93 15.82 9.67
CA LEU A 96 1.16 15.26 8.55
C LEU A 96 1.78 15.62 7.19
N GLU A 97 2.24 16.86 7.05
CA GLU A 97 2.94 17.35 5.85
C GLU A 97 4.22 16.55 5.58
N SER A 98 5.11 16.41 6.58
CA SER A 98 6.37 15.67 6.42
C SER A 98 6.15 14.18 6.15
N PHE A 99 5.09 13.59 6.72
CA PHE A 99 4.66 12.23 6.41
C PHE A 99 4.21 12.13 4.94
N GLY A 100 3.39 13.08 4.47
CA GLY A 100 2.89 13.11 3.10
C GLY A 100 3.98 13.24 2.05
N GLU A 101 4.98 14.11 2.28
CA GLU A 101 6.16 14.21 1.43
C GLU A 101 6.94 12.88 1.38
N GLY A 102 7.09 12.22 2.52
CA GLY A 102 7.69 10.90 2.62
C GLY A 102 6.89 9.85 1.83
N PHE A 103 5.58 9.83 2.00
CA PHE A 103 4.69 8.92 1.29
C PHE A 103 4.84 9.06 -0.23
N ASP A 104 4.82 10.29 -0.75
CA ASP A 104 4.97 10.56 -2.19
C ASP A 104 6.36 10.17 -2.71
N ARG A 105 7.42 10.35 -1.92
CA ARG A 105 8.77 9.89 -2.26
C ARG A 105 8.86 8.37 -2.29
N LEU A 106 8.25 7.68 -1.32
CA LEU A 106 8.24 6.21 -1.26
C LEU A 106 7.44 5.61 -2.42
N LEU A 107 6.28 6.17 -2.73
CA LEU A 107 5.45 5.72 -3.84
C LEU A 107 6.21 5.81 -5.17
N ARG A 108 6.95 6.91 -5.39
CA ARG A 108 7.82 7.07 -6.57
C ARG A 108 8.97 6.07 -6.64
N ALA A 109 9.48 5.58 -5.50
CA ALA A 109 10.49 4.53 -5.49
C ALA A 109 9.95 3.17 -5.97
N GLY A 110 8.63 3.01 -5.96
CA GLY A 110 7.91 1.91 -6.60
C GLY A 110 7.93 0.56 -5.85
N PRO A 111 7.73 0.51 -4.51
CA PRO A 111 7.40 -0.76 -3.85
C PRO A 111 6.09 -1.33 -4.42
N HIS A 112 5.84 -2.61 -4.20
CA HIS A 112 4.58 -3.21 -4.63
C HIS A 112 3.42 -2.77 -3.76
N GLU A 113 3.68 -2.61 -2.46
CA GLU A 113 2.70 -2.15 -1.47
C GLU A 113 3.38 -1.17 -0.50
N ILE A 114 2.62 -0.18 -0.04
CA ILE A 114 3.02 0.70 1.06
C ILE A 114 2.11 0.38 2.24
N GLN A 115 2.69 -0.13 3.32
CA GLN A 115 1.96 -0.36 4.56
C GLN A 115 2.03 0.93 5.39
N VAL A 116 0.88 1.58 5.57
CA VAL A 116 0.76 2.70 6.50
C VAL A 116 0.31 2.14 7.85
N GLY A 117 1.21 2.13 8.82
CA GLY A 117 0.95 1.74 10.20
C GLY A 117 0.66 2.95 11.09
N ILE A 118 -0.18 2.78 12.10
CA ILE A 118 -0.32 3.76 13.18
C ILE A 118 0.60 3.33 14.31
N LEU A 119 1.44 4.25 14.83
CA LEU A 119 2.38 3.92 15.90
C LEU A 119 1.65 3.31 17.08
N LYS A 120 2.17 2.20 17.60
CA LYS A 120 1.64 1.51 18.78
C LYS A 120 2.58 1.71 19.95
N ARG A 121 2.01 1.86 21.15
CA ARG A 121 2.81 1.88 22.38
C ARG A 121 3.38 0.48 22.63
N LEU A 122 4.71 0.39 22.64
CA LEU A 122 5.43 -0.80 23.07
C LEU A 122 6.10 -0.50 24.42
N PHE A 123 5.66 -1.21 25.47
CA PHE A 123 6.15 -1.01 26.83
C PHE A 123 7.65 -1.34 26.94
N GLY A 124 8.39 -0.53 27.69
CA GLY A 124 9.83 -0.71 27.92
C GLY A 124 10.75 -0.21 26.79
N THR A 125 10.20 0.32 25.69
CA THR A 125 11.00 0.85 24.58
C THR A 125 11.59 2.24 24.87
N PRO A 126 12.69 2.64 24.20
CA PRO A 126 13.23 4.00 24.29
C PRO A 126 12.21 5.10 23.94
N LEU A 127 11.33 4.82 22.99
CA LEU A 127 10.26 5.74 22.58
C LEU A 127 9.27 5.96 23.73
N GLU A 128 8.87 4.89 24.43
CA GLU A 128 7.95 4.98 25.56
C GLU A 128 8.50 5.83 26.70
N ARG A 129 9.81 5.71 27.00
CA ARG A 129 10.48 6.53 28.01
C ARG A 129 10.48 8.03 27.70
N LYS A 130 10.33 8.41 26.44
CA LYS A 130 10.28 9.80 25.97
C LYS A 130 8.87 10.26 25.59
N ALA A 131 7.84 9.42 25.77
CA ALA A 131 6.47 9.75 25.38
C ALA A 131 5.96 11.04 26.02
N THR A 132 6.25 11.27 27.31
CA THR A 132 5.87 12.51 28.02
C THR A 132 6.56 13.75 27.44
N GLU A 133 7.85 13.65 27.13
CA GLU A 133 8.64 14.74 26.53
C GLU A 133 8.05 15.17 25.17
N TRP A 134 7.65 14.18 24.36
CA TRP A 134 7.11 14.40 23.02
C TRP A 134 5.59 14.52 22.98
N LYS A 135 4.95 14.67 24.15
CA LYS A 135 3.49 14.82 24.31
C LYS A 135 2.70 13.74 23.55
N MET A 136 3.20 12.51 23.56
CA MET A 136 2.60 11.38 22.88
C MET A 136 1.46 10.82 23.72
N VAL A 137 0.26 10.88 23.18
CA VAL A 137 -0.96 10.36 23.81
C VAL A 137 -1.35 9.07 23.11
N PHE A 138 -1.42 7.96 23.83
CA PHE A 138 -1.79 6.66 23.30
C PHE A 138 -3.17 6.24 23.79
N SER A 139 -3.85 5.38 23.01
CA SER A 139 -5.07 4.70 23.42
C SER A 139 -4.84 3.88 24.69
N GLN A 140 -5.83 3.85 25.58
CA GLN A 140 -5.82 2.99 26.76
C GLN A 140 -6.18 1.55 26.42
N ASP A 141 -6.88 1.33 25.30
CA ASP A 141 -7.26 0.01 24.84
C ASP A 141 -6.25 -0.54 23.82
N PRO A 142 -5.97 -1.86 23.84
CA PRO A 142 -5.25 -2.53 22.76
C PRO A 142 -5.86 -2.20 21.39
N PRO A 143 -5.05 -1.96 20.35
CA PRO A 143 -3.60 -2.19 20.28
C PRO A 143 -2.73 -0.99 20.72
N TYR A 144 -3.24 -0.12 21.61
CA TYR A 144 -2.52 1.03 22.20
C TYR A 144 -1.95 1.99 21.15
N GLU A 145 -2.71 2.24 20.09
CA GLU A 145 -2.31 3.13 19.00
C GLU A 145 -2.20 4.58 19.47
N ILE A 146 -1.29 5.32 18.87
CA ILE A 146 -1.12 6.76 19.07
C ILE A 146 -2.43 7.48 18.71
N LEU A 147 -2.78 8.45 19.53
CA LEU A 147 -3.92 9.34 19.38
C LEU A 147 -3.47 10.74 18.97
N SER A 148 -2.33 11.22 19.47
CA SER A 148 -1.72 12.49 19.07
C SER A 148 -0.28 12.61 19.55
N THR A 149 0.49 13.52 18.95
CA THR A 149 1.83 13.94 19.40
C THR A 149 1.90 15.47 19.48
N SER A 150 3.08 16.03 19.76
CA SER A 150 3.31 17.48 19.63
C SER A 150 3.11 18.03 18.22
N ASP A 151 3.25 17.19 17.19
CA ASP A 151 3.31 17.60 15.78
C ASP A 151 2.18 16.97 14.94
N LEU A 152 1.35 16.11 15.55
CA LEU A 152 0.19 15.47 14.94
C LEU A 152 -1.00 15.52 15.90
N SER A 153 -2.05 16.23 15.51
CA SER A 153 -3.27 16.37 16.31
C SER A 153 -4.09 15.08 16.34
N PHE A 154 -5.09 15.06 17.24
CA PHE A 154 -6.05 13.96 17.31
C PHE A 154 -6.88 13.81 16.03
N GLY A 155 -7.31 14.94 15.44
CA GLY A 155 -8.07 14.95 14.20
C GLY A 155 -7.28 14.32 13.05
N GLU A 156 -6.04 14.76 12.86
CA GLU A 156 -5.14 14.22 11.83
C GLU A 156 -4.81 12.75 12.07
N SER A 157 -4.62 12.34 13.34
CA SER A 157 -4.40 10.93 13.67
C SER A 157 -5.60 10.05 13.31
N MET A 158 -6.83 10.56 13.48
CA MET A 158 -8.04 9.86 13.06
C MET A 158 -8.23 9.83 11.55
N GLU A 159 -7.85 10.90 10.85
CA GLU A 159 -7.79 10.95 9.38
C GLU A 159 -6.81 9.92 8.85
N MET A 160 -5.60 9.85 9.42
CA MET A 160 -4.58 8.89 8.99
C MET A 160 -4.95 7.44 9.30
N ARG A 161 -5.70 7.18 10.38
CA ARG A 161 -6.24 5.85 10.65
C ARG A 161 -7.24 5.41 9.57
N ARG A 162 -8.04 6.35 9.04
CA ARG A 162 -8.92 6.08 7.89
C ARG A 162 -8.12 5.93 6.60
N PHE A 163 -7.16 6.83 6.35
CA PHE A 163 -6.25 6.78 5.22
C PHE A 163 -5.60 5.40 5.10
N ALA A 164 -4.97 4.91 6.18
CA ALA A 164 -4.27 3.63 6.20
C ALA A 164 -5.19 2.46 5.80
N ARG A 165 -6.41 2.43 6.34
CA ARG A 165 -7.39 1.38 6.06
C ARG A 165 -7.91 1.45 4.62
N PHE A 166 -8.22 2.63 4.12
CA PHE A 166 -8.65 2.77 2.73
C PHE A 166 -7.51 2.52 1.75
N TRP A 167 -6.28 2.92 2.08
CA TRP A 167 -5.09 2.65 1.27
C TRP A 167 -4.90 1.14 1.08
N ASP A 168 -5.08 0.36 2.15
CA ASP A 168 -5.05 -1.11 2.04
C ASP A 168 -6.15 -1.64 1.10
N LEU A 169 -7.38 -1.14 1.26
CA LEU A 169 -8.55 -1.59 0.48
C LEU A 169 -8.52 -1.20 -1.01
N PHE A 170 -7.88 -0.08 -1.36
CA PHE A 170 -7.86 0.45 -2.73
C PHE A 170 -6.50 0.30 -3.39
N ALA A 171 -5.40 0.70 -2.74
CA ALA A 171 -4.06 0.62 -3.31
C ALA A 171 -3.43 -0.77 -3.17
N ASN A 172 -3.22 -1.25 -1.94
CA ASN A 172 -2.50 -2.52 -1.70
C ASN A 172 -3.29 -3.75 -2.18
N SER A 173 -4.62 -3.62 -2.34
CA SER A 173 -5.47 -4.71 -2.83
C SER A 173 -5.08 -5.23 -4.22
N GLY A 174 -4.42 -4.42 -5.04
CA GLY A 174 -4.00 -4.77 -6.40
C GLY A 174 -5.13 -4.84 -7.42
N HIS A 175 -6.36 -4.44 -7.06
CA HIS A 175 -7.53 -4.45 -7.95
C HIS A 175 -7.64 -3.22 -8.85
N PHE A 176 -7.00 -2.11 -8.51
CA PHE A 176 -7.17 -0.81 -9.17
C PHE A 176 -5.89 -0.33 -9.86
N LYS A 177 -5.19 -1.23 -10.56
CA LYS A 177 -3.86 -0.93 -11.13
C LYS A 177 -3.91 0.12 -12.24
N LEU A 178 -5.01 0.17 -12.99
CA LEU A 178 -5.20 1.13 -14.07
C LEU A 178 -5.87 2.40 -13.55
N THR A 179 -6.88 2.26 -12.70
CA THR A 179 -7.76 3.36 -12.30
C THR A 179 -7.19 4.19 -11.15
N LEU A 180 -6.53 3.58 -10.17
CA LEU A 180 -5.99 4.33 -9.03
C LEU A 180 -4.96 5.40 -9.45
N PRO A 181 -4.05 5.17 -10.42
CA PRO A 181 -3.18 6.23 -10.93
C PRO A 181 -3.91 7.48 -11.46
N LEU A 182 -5.16 7.35 -11.92
CA LEU A 182 -5.96 8.51 -12.34
C LEU A 182 -6.33 9.45 -11.18
N LEU A 183 -6.37 8.91 -9.96
CA LEU A 183 -6.60 9.68 -8.74
C LEU A 183 -5.33 10.40 -8.26
N LEU A 184 -4.16 9.78 -8.41
CA LEU A 184 -2.93 10.12 -7.67
C LEU A 184 -2.02 11.08 -8.44
N VAL A 185 -2.48 12.31 -8.69
CA VAL A 185 -1.65 13.39 -9.27
C VAL A 185 -0.68 13.94 -8.21
N SER A 186 -1.21 14.19 -7.02
CA SER A 186 -0.52 14.49 -5.76
C SER A 186 -0.86 13.37 -4.77
N PRO A 187 -0.12 12.25 -4.78
CA PRO A 187 -0.64 10.97 -4.29
C PRO A 187 -1.15 10.97 -2.85
N PHE A 188 -0.39 11.53 -1.91
CA PHE A 188 -0.81 11.63 -0.51
C PHE A 188 -2.07 12.48 -0.36
N GLU A 189 -2.04 13.71 -0.89
CA GLU A 189 -3.13 14.68 -0.76
C GLU A 189 -4.41 14.19 -1.45
N ASP A 190 -4.31 13.70 -2.68
CA ASP A 190 -5.43 13.15 -3.45
C ASP A 190 -6.09 11.98 -2.72
N PHE A 191 -5.28 11.08 -2.15
CA PHE A 191 -5.81 9.94 -1.43
C PHE A 191 -6.38 10.32 -0.05
N LEU A 192 -5.81 11.33 0.62
CA LEU A 192 -6.34 11.88 1.85
C LEU A 192 -7.73 12.51 1.62
N GLN A 193 -7.90 13.26 0.54
CA GLN A 193 -9.20 13.82 0.14
C GLN A 193 -10.19 12.71 -0.21
N PHE A 194 -9.78 11.67 -0.95
CA PHE A 194 -10.64 10.52 -1.24
C PHE A 194 -11.08 9.78 0.03
N SER A 195 -10.16 9.56 0.97
CA SER A 195 -10.43 8.99 2.30
C SER A 195 -11.46 9.83 3.07
N GLY A 196 -11.31 11.17 3.04
CA GLY A 196 -12.27 12.11 3.62
C GLY A 196 -13.66 12.03 2.97
N TRP A 197 -13.71 11.98 1.64
CA TRP A 197 -14.97 11.82 0.89
C TRP A 197 -15.68 10.51 1.20
N LEU A 198 -14.95 9.39 1.29
CA LEU A 198 -15.51 8.10 1.69
C LEU A 198 -16.14 8.18 3.09
N HIS A 199 -15.44 8.84 4.02
CA HIS A 199 -15.95 9.03 5.38
C HIS A 199 -17.21 9.88 5.42
N ALA A 200 -17.24 11.01 4.71
CA ALA A 200 -18.40 11.90 4.60
C ALA A 200 -19.62 11.19 3.99
N ASN A 201 -19.39 10.20 3.11
CA ASN A 201 -20.42 9.36 2.51
C ASN A 201 -20.77 8.11 3.34
N ASN A 202 -20.45 8.10 4.64
CA ASN A 202 -20.76 7.01 5.59
C ASN A 202 -20.22 5.63 5.13
N VAL A 203 -19.09 5.61 4.43
CA VAL A 203 -18.43 4.36 4.05
C VAL A 203 -17.61 3.86 5.23
N GLY A 204 -18.00 2.71 5.78
CA GLY A 204 -17.19 2.00 6.78
C GLY A 204 -15.85 1.56 6.21
N SER A 205 -14.79 1.58 7.03
CA SER A 205 -13.41 1.27 6.61
C SER A 205 -13.06 -0.23 6.64
N SER A 206 -14.06 -1.11 6.71
CA SER A 206 -13.94 -2.58 6.60
C SER A 206 -15.15 -3.18 5.91
N GLY A 207 -14.98 -4.37 5.34
CA GLY A 207 -16.10 -5.15 4.81
C GLY A 207 -16.75 -4.54 3.56
N ILE A 208 -16.04 -3.66 2.84
CA ILE A 208 -16.56 -3.08 1.59
C ILE A 208 -16.41 -4.13 0.47
N ALA A 209 -17.54 -4.62 -0.03
CA ALA A 209 -17.58 -5.51 -1.19
C ALA A 209 -16.80 -4.91 -2.38
N LEU A 210 -16.07 -5.75 -3.13
CA LEU A 210 -15.20 -5.28 -4.22
C LEU A 210 -15.97 -4.48 -5.28
N GLN A 211 -17.15 -4.95 -5.70
CA GLN A 211 -18.01 -4.19 -6.64
C GLN A 211 -18.40 -2.81 -6.10
N ARG A 212 -18.63 -2.69 -4.78
CA ARG A 212 -18.91 -1.39 -4.15
C ARG A 212 -17.68 -0.50 -4.18
N ARG A 213 -16.48 -1.04 -3.97
CA ARG A 213 -15.21 -0.28 -4.10
C ARG A 213 -15.04 0.32 -5.50
N PHE A 214 -15.31 -0.46 -6.55
CA PHE A 214 -15.32 0.03 -7.93
C PHE A 214 -16.27 1.23 -8.11
N ARG A 215 -17.51 1.10 -7.65
CA ARG A 215 -18.50 2.18 -7.73
C ARG A 215 -18.08 3.44 -6.96
N LEU A 216 -17.49 3.27 -5.78
CA LEU A 216 -17.03 4.39 -4.95
C LEU A 216 -15.88 5.16 -5.59
N LEU A 217 -14.87 4.45 -6.11
CA LEU A 217 -13.74 5.09 -6.79
C LEU A 217 -14.20 5.81 -8.07
N PHE A 218 -15.11 5.20 -8.84
CA PHE A 218 -15.67 5.82 -10.04
C PHE A 218 -16.44 7.09 -9.71
N GLY A 219 -17.33 7.01 -8.71
CA GLY A 219 -18.14 8.14 -8.27
C GLY A 219 -17.28 9.32 -7.85
N TYR A 220 -16.27 9.08 -7.01
CA TYR A 220 -15.35 10.12 -6.59
C TYR A 220 -14.60 10.76 -7.77
N LEU A 221 -14.00 9.94 -8.65
CA LEU A 221 -13.27 10.46 -9.81
C LEU A 221 -14.18 11.27 -10.74
N ALA A 222 -15.42 10.81 -10.97
CA ALA A 222 -16.42 11.54 -11.77
C ALA A 222 -16.77 12.89 -11.14
N GLU A 223 -16.91 12.97 -9.82
CA GLU A 223 -17.16 14.24 -9.10
C GLU A 223 -15.98 15.21 -9.22
N THR A 224 -14.73 14.72 -9.28
CA THR A 224 -13.57 15.60 -9.46
C THR A 224 -13.51 16.27 -10.84
N GLY A 225 -14.12 15.66 -11.86
CA GLY A 225 -14.10 16.16 -13.24
C GLY A 225 -12.71 16.21 -13.90
N ARG A 226 -11.67 15.64 -13.28
CA ARG A 226 -10.27 15.72 -13.75
C ARG A 226 -9.95 14.77 -14.91
N VAL A 227 -10.79 13.76 -15.13
CA VAL A 227 -10.56 12.68 -16.09
C VAL A 227 -11.77 12.53 -16.99
N ASP A 228 -11.53 12.30 -18.28
CA ASP A 228 -12.61 11.99 -19.23
C ASP A 228 -13.39 10.75 -18.76
N PRO A 229 -14.74 10.82 -18.67
CA PRO A 229 -15.54 9.70 -18.18
C PRO A 229 -15.38 8.42 -19.01
N GLY A 230 -15.16 8.53 -20.32
CA GLY A 230 -14.98 7.37 -21.19
C GLY A 230 -13.63 6.69 -20.98
N GLN A 231 -12.56 7.47 -20.89
CA GLN A 231 -11.23 6.98 -20.53
C GLN A 231 -11.25 6.29 -19.16
N MET A 232 -11.85 6.95 -18.16
CA MET A 232 -11.98 6.40 -16.81
C MET A 232 -12.77 5.09 -16.80
N ALA A 233 -13.89 5.03 -17.53
CA ALA A 233 -14.70 3.82 -17.63
C ALA A 233 -13.94 2.67 -18.27
N MET A 234 -13.15 2.92 -19.31
CA MET A 234 -12.33 1.88 -19.96
C MET A 234 -11.22 1.35 -19.05
N GLN A 235 -10.52 2.21 -18.32
CA GLN A 235 -9.50 1.78 -17.35
C GLN A 235 -10.12 0.98 -16.20
N MET A 236 -11.25 1.46 -15.67
CA MET A 236 -11.97 0.75 -14.63
C MET A 236 -12.51 -0.60 -15.11
N MET A 237 -12.95 -0.69 -16.36
CA MET A 237 -13.38 -1.95 -16.94
C MET A 237 -12.21 -2.95 -16.99
N GLY A 238 -10.99 -2.50 -17.32
CA GLY A 238 -9.80 -3.35 -17.27
C GLY A 238 -9.50 -3.89 -15.87
N ASP A 239 -9.54 -3.03 -14.86
CA ASP A 239 -9.39 -3.42 -13.46
C ASP A 239 -10.50 -4.39 -13.00
N TYR A 240 -11.74 -4.13 -13.41
CA TYR A 240 -12.92 -4.95 -13.09
C TYR A 240 -12.79 -6.37 -13.67
N LEU A 241 -12.44 -6.48 -14.95
CA LEU A 241 -12.24 -7.77 -15.61
C LEU A 241 -11.03 -8.53 -15.06
N ASN A 242 -9.92 -7.84 -14.78
CA ASN A 242 -8.74 -8.47 -14.17
C ASN A 242 -8.99 -8.95 -12.74
N SER A 243 -9.97 -8.35 -12.07
CA SER A 243 -10.48 -8.79 -10.76
C SER A 243 -11.40 -10.02 -10.83
N GLY A 244 -11.65 -10.55 -12.04
CA GLY A 244 -12.37 -11.81 -12.25
C GLY A 244 -13.87 -11.65 -12.52
N PHE A 245 -14.37 -10.43 -12.70
CA PHE A 245 -15.75 -10.22 -13.10
C PHE A 245 -15.94 -10.48 -14.61
N GLU A 246 -17.16 -10.87 -14.98
CA GLU A 246 -17.51 -11.29 -16.35
C GLU A 246 -18.71 -10.53 -16.92
N ASP A 247 -19.07 -9.40 -16.31
CA ASP A 247 -20.17 -8.55 -16.74
C ASP A 247 -19.71 -7.10 -16.99
N ILE A 248 -20.56 -6.31 -17.64
CA ILE A 248 -20.40 -4.85 -17.75
C ILE A 248 -21.26 -4.21 -16.66
N PRO A 249 -20.66 -3.56 -15.65
CA PRO A 249 -21.42 -2.91 -14.58
C PRO A 249 -22.34 -1.81 -15.11
N LYS A 250 -23.57 -1.75 -14.57
CA LYS A 250 -24.58 -0.74 -14.95
C LYS A 250 -24.08 0.70 -14.81
N PHE A 251 -23.20 0.97 -13.83
CA PHE A 251 -22.67 2.32 -13.60
C PHE A 251 -21.55 2.70 -14.59
N LEU A 252 -20.91 1.74 -15.26
CA LEU A 252 -19.91 2.00 -16.29
C LEU A 252 -20.53 2.10 -17.69
N ARG A 253 -21.62 1.35 -17.95
CA ARG A 253 -22.24 1.25 -19.28
C ARG A 253 -22.50 2.60 -19.96
N PRO A 254 -23.06 3.64 -19.30
CA PRO A 254 -23.34 4.93 -19.93
C PRO A 254 -22.10 5.69 -20.40
N HIS A 255 -20.91 5.32 -19.91
CA HIS A 255 -19.65 6.00 -20.22
C HIS A 255 -18.79 5.22 -21.20
N LEU A 256 -19.18 4.00 -21.58
CA LEU A 256 -18.48 3.20 -22.58
C LEU A 256 -19.03 3.50 -23.99
N PRO A 257 -18.24 3.28 -25.06
CA PRO A 257 -18.73 3.47 -26.42
C PRO A 257 -20.00 2.67 -26.71
N GLU A 258 -20.94 3.29 -27.43
CA GLU A 258 -22.21 2.66 -27.79
C GLU A 258 -21.96 1.33 -28.54
N ASN A 259 -22.78 0.32 -28.22
CA ASN A 259 -22.74 -1.02 -28.82
C ASN A 259 -21.45 -1.83 -28.57
N MET A 260 -20.50 -1.35 -27.76
CA MET A 260 -19.34 -2.16 -27.41
C MET A 260 -19.77 -3.30 -26.47
N ASP A 261 -19.60 -4.54 -26.91
CA ASP A 261 -19.89 -5.74 -26.11
C ASP A 261 -18.66 -6.18 -25.29
N LEU A 262 -18.86 -7.13 -24.38
CA LEU A 262 -17.79 -7.61 -23.50
C LEU A 262 -16.61 -8.25 -24.27
N PRO A 263 -16.82 -9.08 -25.30
CA PRO A 263 -15.73 -9.56 -26.16
C PRO A 263 -14.90 -8.44 -26.78
N THR A 264 -15.55 -7.40 -27.32
CA THR A 264 -14.87 -6.25 -27.92
C THR A 264 -14.05 -5.48 -26.88
N ILE A 265 -14.61 -5.26 -25.69
CA ILE A 265 -13.90 -4.64 -24.55
C ILE A 265 -12.66 -5.45 -24.18
N ARG A 266 -12.79 -6.77 -24.03
CA ARG A 266 -11.67 -7.66 -23.68
C ARG A 266 -10.55 -7.60 -24.72
N HIS A 267 -10.93 -7.64 -26.01
CA HIS A 267 -9.99 -7.52 -27.11
C HIS A 267 -9.27 -6.16 -27.08
N HIS A 268 -10.01 -5.06 -26.92
CA HIS A 268 -9.44 -3.72 -26.84
C HIS A 268 -8.47 -3.55 -25.67
N LEU A 269 -8.77 -4.16 -24.52
CA LEU A 269 -7.93 -4.11 -23.32
C LEU A 269 -6.79 -5.14 -23.33
N GLY A 270 -6.65 -5.96 -24.38
CA GLY A 270 -5.64 -7.02 -24.44
C GLY A 270 -5.83 -8.13 -23.39
N ILE A 271 -7.04 -8.28 -22.85
CA ILE A 271 -7.36 -9.27 -21.83
C ILE A 271 -7.74 -10.58 -22.53
N ILE A 272 -6.81 -11.52 -22.56
CA ILE A 272 -7.08 -12.88 -23.06
C ILE A 272 -8.04 -13.57 -22.08
N ALA A 273 -9.14 -14.13 -22.58
CA ALA A 273 -10.06 -14.93 -21.77
C ALA A 273 -9.28 -16.06 -21.09
N LYS A 274 -9.36 -16.15 -19.76
CA LYS A 274 -8.73 -17.26 -19.03
C LYS A 274 -9.36 -18.58 -19.51
N PRO A 275 -8.58 -19.63 -19.80
CA PRO A 275 -9.13 -20.98 -19.93
C PRO A 275 -9.88 -21.33 -18.63
N ALA A 276 -10.98 -22.09 -18.74
CA ALA A 276 -11.91 -22.40 -17.64
C ALA A 276 -11.31 -23.11 -16.40
N HIS A 277 -10.00 -23.33 -16.34
CA HIS A 277 -9.30 -23.94 -15.22
C HIS A 277 -8.01 -23.19 -14.87
N SER A 278 -8.14 -22.13 -14.09
CA SER A 278 -7.02 -21.49 -13.40
C SER A 278 -7.50 -21.15 -11.99
N LYS A 279 -7.24 -22.05 -11.04
CA LYS A 279 -7.48 -21.79 -9.61
C LYS A 279 -6.62 -20.60 -9.22
N SER A 280 -7.24 -19.45 -8.91
CA SER A 280 -6.49 -18.35 -8.32
C SER A 280 -5.92 -18.81 -6.99
N HIS A 281 -4.61 -18.66 -6.79
CA HIS A 281 -4.02 -18.77 -5.46
C HIS A 281 -4.78 -17.80 -4.54
N LYS A 282 -5.50 -18.36 -3.56
CA LYS A 282 -6.08 -17.59 -2.47
C LYS A 282 -4.92 -16.88 -1.77
N ARG A 283 -4.79 -15.57 -1.96
CA ARG A 283 -4.01 -14.71 -1.05
C ARG A 283 -4.58 -14.98 0.35
N GLN A 284 -3.77 -15.57 1.23
CA GLN A 284 -4.14 -15.73 2.64
C GLN A 284 -4.39 -14.34 3.22
N ALA A 285 -5.55 -14.17 3.83
CA ALA A 285 -5.87 -12.98 4.61
C ALA A 285 -4.82 -12.86 5.73
N ARG A 286 -4.09 -11.74 5.76
CA ARG A 286 -3.23 -11.40 6.89
C ARG A 286 -4.12 -11.33 8.14
N HIS A 287 -3.83 -12.21 9.10
CA HIS A 287 -4.40 -12.18 10.44
C HIS A 287 -4.15 -10.80 11.05
N SER A 288 -5.23 -10.07 11.36
CA SER A 288 -5.24 -9.14 12.48
C SER A 288 -4.93 -9.96 13.73
N GLY A 289 -3.71 -9.83 14.26
CA GLY A 289 -3.29 -10.47 15.49
C GLY A 289 -4.18 -10.03 16.67
N GLN A 290 -5.15 -10.86 17.00
CA GLN A 290 -5.61 -11.08 18.36
C GLN A 290 -4.78 -12.22 18.95
N GLY A 291 -4.25 -12.02 20.15
CA GLY A 291 -3.71 -13.09 21.00
C GLY A 291 -2.36 -12.78 21.62
N GLY A 292 -2.39 -12.38 22.90
CA GLY A 292 -1.21 -12.18 23.76
C GLY A 292 -1.32 -10.93 24.61
#